data_AF-A0A538LAQ5-F1
#
_entry.id   AF-A0A538LAQ5-F1
#
_cell.length_a   1.000
_cell.length_b   1.000
_cell.length_c   1.000
_cell.angle_alpha   90.00
_cell.angle_beta   90.00
_cell.angle_gamma   90.00
#
_symmetry.space_group_name_H-M   'P 1'
#
loop_
_entity.id
_entity.type
_entity.pdbx_description
1 polymer ?
#
loop_
_entity_poly.entity_id
_entity_poly.type
_entity_poly.pdbx_seq_one_letter_code
_entity_poly.pdbx_strand_id
1 'polypeptide(L)'
;MTAGFLLASQRAIDQRKSNYGPHHVLIRPWHPFTQQSQKPVTPNDPALYRIEIYPTDAILKKGDRLRLTIGTANTPGTSAPLPDVLNEAGGEIRVLNGGPYASNVLLPLNR
;
A
#
# COMPACT_ATOMS: atom_id res chain seq x y z
N MET A 1 13.32 -1.94 -8.97
CA MET A 1 13.01 -3.25 -8.36
C MET A 1 11.53 -3.54 -8.54
N THR A 2 10.64 -2.80 -7.88
CA THR A 2 9.18 -2.98 -8.03
C THR A 2 8.45 -1.77 -7.42
N ALA A 3 7.13 -1.74 -7.53
CA ALA A 3 6.26 -0.73 -6.95
C ALA A 3 4.91 -1.36 -6.54
N GLY A 4 4.07 -0.56 -5.88
CA GLY A 4 2.70 -0.91 -5.54
C GLY A 4 1.85 0.35 -5.45
N PHE A 5 0.56 0.21 -5.73
CA PHE A 5 -0.37 1.34 -5.78
C PHE A 5 -1.67 0.95 -5.08
N LEU A 6 -2.25 1.90 -4.36
CA LEU A 6 -3.53 1.70 -3.70
C LEU A 6 -4.28 3.03 -3.68
N LEU A 7 -5.46 3.04 -4.29
CA LEU A 7 -6.42 4.12 -4.08
C LEU A 7 -6.91 4.02 -2.63
N ALA A 8 -6.77 5.10 -1.84
CA ALA A 8 -7.03 5.08 -0.40
C ALA A 8 -8.48 4.67 -0.04
N SER A 9 -9.44 4.99 -0.90
CA SER A 9 -10.84 4.55 -0.71
C SER A 9 -11.02 3.04 -0.86
N GLN A 10 -10.11 2.35 -1.57
CA GLN A 10 -10.14 0.90 -1.80
C GLN A 10 -9.31 0.10 -0.77
N ARG A 11 -9.02 0.67 0.41
CA ARG A 11 -8.21 0.03 1.46
C ARG A 11 -8.80 -1.23 2.10
N ALA A 12 -10.04 -1.60 1.78
CA ALA A 12 -10.66 -2.80 2.31
C ALA A 12 -9.90 -4.06 1.83
N ILE A 13 -9.76 -5.05 2.72
CA ILE A 13 -9.13 -6.34 2.41
C ILE A 13 -10.12 -7.48 2.67
N ASP A 14 -10.09 -8.52 1.84
CA ASP A 14 -10.71 -9.82 2.13
C ASP A 14 -9.66 -10.71 2.81
N GLN A 15 -9.82 -10.93 4.11
CA GLN A 15 -8.88 -11.75 4.88
C GLN A 15 -8.83 -13.21 4.41
N ARG A 16 -9.91 -13.75 3.83
CA ARG A 16 -9.93 -15.15 3.39
C ARG A 16 -9.18 -15.37 2.08
N LYS A 17 -9.05 -14.32 1.27
CA LYS A 17 -8.34 -14.34 -0.03
C LYS A 17 -6.91 -13.79 0.06
N SER A 18 -6.60 -13.13 1.17
CA SER A 18 -5.26 -12.60 1.43
C SER A 18 -4.27 -13.74 1.72
N ASN A 19 -3.01 -13.56 1.35
CA ASN A 19 -1.97 -14.56 1.64
C ASN A 19 -1.26 -14.22 2.95
N TYR A 20 -1.11 -15.24 3.79
CA TYR A 20 -0.42 -15.16 5.07
C TYR A 20 0.78 -16.09 5.09
N GLY A 21 1.85 -15.64 5.73
CA GLY A 21 3.07 -16.41 5.96
C GLY A 21 3.15 -17.01 7.36
N PRO A 22 4.36 -17.43 7.76
CA PRO A 22 4.66 -17.86 9.13
C PRO A 22 4.21 -16.82 10.17
N HIS A 23 3.79 -17.30 11.35
CA HIS A 23 3.25 -16.45 12.43
C HIS A 23 2.05 -15.58 12.01
N HIS A 24 1.33 -15.97 10.95
CA HIS A 24 0.16 -15.26 10.43
C HIS A 24 0.46 -13.82 9.97
N VAL A 25 1.68 -13.58 9.48
CA VAL A 25 2.04 -12.30 8.87
C VAL A 25 1.33 -12.16 7.52
N LEU A 26 0.59 -11.07 7.33
CA LEU A 26 -0.05 -10.74 6.05
C LEU A 26 1.03 -10.40 5.00
N ILE A 27 1.33 -11.35 4.10
CA ILE A 27 2.35 -11.19 3.05
C ILE A 27 1.77 -10.43 1.84
N ARG A 28 0.55 -10.78 1.42
CA ARG A 28 -0.10 -10.15 0.27
C ARG A 28 -1.57 -9.86 0.58
N PRO A 29 -1.97 -8.60 0.76
CA PRO A 29 -3.38 -8.25 0.92
C PRO A 29 -4.16 -8.55 -0.35
N TRP A 30 -5.40 -8.99 -0.22
CA TRP A 30 -6.33 -9.08 -1.34
C TRP A 30 -7.41 -8.00 -1.20
N HIS A 31 -7.41 -7.04 -2.12
CA HIS A 31 -8.38 -5.96 -2.17
C HIS A 31 -9.51 -6.31 -3.14
N PRO A 32 -10.80 -6.14 -2.77
CA PRO A 32 -11.90 -6.47 -3.67
C PRO A 32 -12.04 -5.54 -4.88
N PHE A 33 -11.62 -4.28 -4.76
CA PHE A 33 -11.72 -3.26 -5.83
C PHE A 33 -13.13 -3.14 -6.45
N THR A 34 -14.17 -3.27 -5.62
CA THR A 34 -15.57 -3.08 -6.00
C THR A 34 -16.08 -1.72 -5.50
N GLN A 35 -17.22 -1.27 -5.99
CA GLN A 35 -17.88 -0.09 -5.42
C GLN A 35 -18.30 -0.34 -3.96
N GLN A 36 -18.79 -1.54 -3.65
CA GLN A 36 -19.23 -1.89 -2.29
C GLN A 36 -18.07 -1.97 -1.29
N SER A 37 -16.84 -2.22 -1.75
CA SER A 37 -15.66 -2.25 -0.89
C SER A 37 -15.06 -0.87 -0.63
N GLN A 38 -15.52 0.18 -1.33
CA GLN A 38 -15.02 1.53 -1.12
C GLN A 38 -15.39 2.02 0.28
N LYS A 39 -14.42 2.61 0.96
CA LYS A 39 -14.56 3.24 2.27
C LYS A 39 -14.11 4.70 2.15
N PRO A 40 -14.88 5.67 2.67
CA PRO A 40 -14.44 7.06 2.68
C PRO A 40 -13.12 7.21 3.44
N VAL A 41 -12.34 8.22 3.06
CA VAL A 41 -11.11 8.64 3.74
C VAL A 41 -11.45 9.90 4.52
N THR A 42 -11.55 9.80 5.84
CA THR A 42 -11.86 10.93 6.71
C THR A 42 -10.59 11.76 6.92
N PRO A 43 -10.59 13.08 6.61
CA PRO A 43 -9.43 13.92 6.84
C PRO A 43 -9.00 13.91 8.31
N ASN A 44 -7.69 13.86 8.55
CA ASN A 44 -7.07 13.84 9.87
C ASN A 44 -7.44 12.66 10.78
N ASP A 45 -8.05 11.60 10.22
CA ASP A 45 -8.30 10.34 10.92
C ASP A 45 -7.31 9.26 10.44
N PRO A 46 -6.31 8.86 11.26
CA PRO A 46 -5.33 7.85 10.88
C PRO A 46 -5.96 6.50 10.55
N ALA A 47 -5.62 5.95 9.39
CA ALA A 47 -6.02 4.61 8.97
C ALA A 47 -4.82 3.78 8.52
N LEU A 48 -4.90 2.46 8.71
CA LEU A 48 -3.91 1.52 8.20
C LEU A 48 -4.20 1.20 6.73
N TYR A 49 -3.19 1.36 5.89
CA TYR A 49 -3.23 1.00 4.47
C TYR A 49 -2.28 -0.16 4.22
N ARG A 50 -2.82 -1.31 3.80
CA ARG A 50 -2.03 -2.47 3.36
C ARG A 50 -1.82 -2.32 1.85
N ILE A 51 -0.60 -2.04 1.42
CA ILE A 51 -0.27 -1.85 0.01
C ILE A 51 0.45 -3.10 -0.47
N GLU A 52 -0.09 -3.76 -1.49
CA GLU A 52 0.64 -4.82 -2.18
C GLU A 52 1.78 -4.20 -2.99
N ILE A 53 3.00 -4.68 -2.76
CA ILE A 53 4.14 -4.41 -3.62
C ILE A 53 4.28 -5.61 -4.56
N TYR A 54 4.33 -5.38 -5.87
CA TYR A 54 4.35 -6.48 -6.83
C TYR A 54 5.59 -7.37 -6.62
N PRO A 55 5.47 -8.70 -6.78
CA PRO A 55 6.57 -9.63 -6.57
C PRO A 55 7.82 -9.23 -7.37
N THR A 56 8.97 -9.33 -6.71
CA THR A 56 10.28 -9.08 -7.32
C THR A 56 11.28 -10.06 -6.73
N ASP A 57 12.24 -10.48 -7.54
CA ASP A 57 13.43 -11.19 -7.09
C ASP A 57 14.65 -10.34 -7.44
N ALA A 58 15.49 -10.08 -6.45
CA ALA A 58 16.63 -9.19 -6.60
C ALA A 58 17.72 -9.51 -5.58
N ILE A 59 18.96 -9.55 -6.07
CA ILE A 59 20.16 -9.72 -5.25
C ILE A 59 20.70 -8.33 -4.88
N LEU A 60 20.76 -8.04 -3.58
CA LEU A 60 21.41 -6.83 -3.05
C LEU A 60 22.83 -7.19 -2.62
N LYS A 61 23.84 -6.61 -3.26
CA LYS A 61 25.25 -6.85 -2.95
C LYS A 61 25.67 -6.03 -1.73
N LYS A 62 26.81 -6.40 -1.15
CA LYS A 62 27.45 -5.61 -0.08
C LYS A 62 27.69 -4.18 -0.59
N GLY A 63 27.16 -3.20 0.14
CA GLY A 63 27.24 -1.76 -0.20
C GLY A 63 25.97 -1.19 -0.83
N ASP A 64 25.08 -2.05 -1.36
CA ASP A 64 23.79 -1.62 -1.89
C ASP A 64 22.86 -1.16 -0.76
N ARG A 65 21.85 -0.36 -1.12
CA ARG A 65 20.80 0.10 -0.22
C ARG A 65 19.44 -0.10 -0.85
N LEU A 66 18.51 -0.63 -0.06
CA LEU A 66 17.10 -0.58 -0.40
C LEU A 66 16.55 0.82 -0.07
N ARG A 67 15.87 1.44 -1.04
CA ARG A 67 15.18 2.73 -0.86
C ARG A 67 13.70 2.55 -1.11
N LEU A 68 12.89 2.97 -0.14
CA LEU A 68 11.45 3.17 -0.32
C LEU A 68 11.20 4.62 -0.71
N THR A 69 10.49 4.85 -1.81
CA THR A 69 9.92 6.15 -2.16
C THR A 69 8.41 6.05 -2.03
N ILE A 70 7.81 7.01 -1.32
CA ILE A 70 6.35 7.13 -1.19
C ILE A 70 5.95 8.39 -1.96
N GLY A 71 5.09 8.23 -2.96
CA GLY A 71 4.49 9.32 -3.72
C GLY A 71 2.97 9.22 -3.67
N THR A 72 2.29 10.32 -3.92
CA THR A 72 0.82 10.41 -3.88
C THR A 72 0.17 10.04 -5.21
N ALA A 73 0.94 9.94 -6.29
CA ALA A 73 0.44 9.61 -7.62
C ALA A 73 1.53 8.98 -8.51
N ASN A 74 1.11 8.15 -9.46
CA ASN A 74 1.89 7.67 -10.60
C ASN A 74 1.06 7.86 -11.88
N THR A 75 0.66 9.11 -12.11
CA THR A 75 -0.17 9.49 -13.25
C THR A 75 0.67 9.64 -14.52
N PRO A 76 0.10 9.32 -15.70
CA PRO A 76 -1.27 8.87 -15.92
C PRO A 76 -1.48 7.35 -15.74
N GLY A 77 -0.41 6.58 -15.51
CA GLY A 77 -0.46 5.11 -15.53
C GLY A 77 -1.34 4.45 -14.45
N THR A 78 -1.61 5.14 -13.35
CA THR A 78 -2.44 4.65 -12.24
C THR A 78 -3.55 5.63 -11.85
N SER A 79 -4.04 6.45 -12.78
CA SER A 79 -5.13 7.39 -12.50
C SER A 79 -6.37 6.66 -12.01
N ALA A 80 -6.98 7.17 -10.94
CA ALA A 80 -8.27 6.65 -10.48
C ALA A 80 -9.37 6.89 -11.56
N PRO A 81 -10.41 6.03 -11.61
CA PRO A 81 -11.57 6.30 -12.46
C PRO A 81 -12.35 7.52 -11.97
N LEU A 82 -13.22 8.08 -12.81
CA LEU A 82 -14.20 9.05 -12.36
C LEU A 82 -15.29 8.36 -11.51
N PRO A 83 -15.82 9.03 -10.46
CA PRO A 83 -15.46 10.39 -10.02
C PRO A 83 -14.23 10.43 -9.08
N ASP A 84 -13.65 9.29 -8.70
CA ASP A 84 -12.62 9.18 -7.65
C ASP A 84 -11.38 10.05 -7.90
N VAL A 85 -10.95 10.22 -9.15
CA VAL A 85 -9.81 11.12 -9.48
C VAL A 85 -10.03 12.56 -9.04
N LEU A 86 -11.28 13.02 -8.93
CA LEU A 86 -11.60 14.35 -8.42
C LEU A 86 -11.29 14.48 -6.93
N ASN A 87 -11.33 13.37 -6.17
CA ASN A 87 -10.98 13.35 -4.75
C ASN A 87 -9.47 13.43 -4.52
N GLU A 88 -8.65 13.25 -5.57
CA GLU A 88 -7.19 13.40 -5.51
C GLU A 88 -6.74 14.84 -5.81
N ALA A 89 -7.67 15.76 -6.08
CA ALA A 89 -7.38 17.15 -6.39
C ALA A 89 -6.90 17.91 -5.13
N GLY A 90 -5.59 17.93 -4.93
CA GLY A 90 -4.94 18.66 -3.84
C GLY A 90 -4.96 17.91 -2.49
N GLY A 91 -4.66 18.64 -1.42
CA GLY A 91 -4.55 18.10 -0.07
C GLY A 91 -3.13 17.69 0.33
N GLU A 92 -2.98 17.29 1.59
CA GLU A 92 -1.72 16.84 2.18
C GLU A 92 -1.86 15.39 2.63
N ILE A 93 -0.90 14.55 2.25
CA ILE A 93 -0.80 13.18 2.75
C ILE A 93 0.35 13.11 3.75
N ARG A 94 0.05 12.67 4.96
CA ARG A 94 1.03 12.43 6.03
C ARG A 94 1.18 10.95 6.28
N VAL A 95 2.42 10.45 6.20
CA VAL A 95 2.75 9.08 6.60
C VAL A 95 3.17 9.09 8.06
N LEU A 96 2.37 8.45 8.92
CA LEU A 96 2.69 8.32 10.33
C LEU A 96 3.65 7.14 10.53
N ASN A 97 4.70 7.35 11.32
CA ASN A 97 5.69 6.33 11.66
C ASN A 97 6.15 6.49 13.12
N GLY A 98 6.26 5.37 13.85
CA GLY A 98 6.73 5.32 15.23
C GLY A 98 5.60 5.27 16.26
N GLY A 99 5.97 4.92 17.51
CA GLY A 99 5.02 4.76 18.61
C GLY A 99 3.88 3.78 18.26
N PRO A 100 2.59 4.18 18.40
CA PRO A 100 1.47 3.32 18.02
C PRO A 100 1.31 3.15 16.48
N TYR A 101 1.97 3.96 15.67
CA TYR A 101 1.90 3.92 14.20
C TYR A 101 3.11 3.19 13.62
N ALA A 102 3.16 1.87 13.81
CA ALA A 102 4.28 1.01 13.40
C ALA A 102 4.30 0.72 11.88
N SER A 103 4.26 1.76 11.03
CA SER A 103 4.38 1.65 9.58
C SER A 103 5.69 0.97 9.17
N ASN A 104 5.59 -0.04 8.30
CA ASN A 104 6.72 -0.88 7.91
C ASN A 104 6.60 -1.37 6.46
N VAL A 105 7.71 -1.90 5.93
CA VAL A 105 7.76 -2.67 4.69
C VAL A 105 8.17 -4.10 5.02
N LEU A 106 7.36 -5.06 4.62
CA LEU A 106 7.68 -6.48 4.77
C LEU A 106 8.58 -6.91 3.61
N LEU A 107 9.77 -7.41 3.94
CA LEU A 107 10.75 -7.90 2.97
C LEU A 107 10.89 -9.42 3.10
N PRO A 108 10.55 -10.20 2.06
CA PRO A 108 10.82 -11.64 2.06
C PRO A 108 12.31 -11.86 1.79
N LEU A 109 13.07 -12.18 2.83
CA LEU A 109 14.50 -12.47 2.71
C LEU A 109 14.69 -13.99 2.61
N ASN A 110 15.31 -14.44 1.52
CA ASN A 110 15.85 -15.79 1.44
C ASN A 110 17.23 -15.76 2.11
N ARG A 111 17.45 -16.69 3.06
CA ARG A 111 18.76 -16.90 3.68
C ARG A 111 19.58 -17.90 2.88
#